data_AF-A0A849EMI4-F1
#
_entry.id   AF-A0A849EMI4-F1
#
_cell.length_a   1.000
_cell.length_b   1.000
_cell.length_c   1.000
_cell.angle_alpha   90.00
_cell.angle_beta   90.00
_cell.angle_gamma   90.00
#
_symmetry.space_group_name_H-M   'P 1'
#
loop_
_entity.id
_entity.type
_entity.pdbx_description
1 polymer ?
#
loop_
_entity_poly.entity_id
_entity_poly.type
_entity_poly.pdbx_seq_one_letter_code
_entity_poly.pdbx_strand_id
1 'polypeptide(L)'
;MLESENKVGAVYFKEMEKYTQRFSQITETMMAKPDVQLATCPKDLVFQDDIVRLYRFRSTAKIRCPVPLLINYALVNRETMMDLQEEKSLIRNLLGLGLDIYMIEWGYP
;
A
#
# COMPACT_ATOMS: atom_id res chain seq x y z
N MET A 1 -13.12 -23.83 47.68
CA MET A 1 -12.17 -22.69 47.73
C MET A 1 -10.84 -23.01 47.01
N LEU A 2 -10.33 -24.25 47.07
CA LEU A 2 -9.10 -24.66 46.36
C LEU A 2 -9.28 -24.90 44.84
N GLU A 3 -10.46 -25.30 44.37
CA GLU A 3 -10.72 -25.53 42.93
C GLU A 3 -10.80 -24.26 42.09
N SER A 4 -11.15 -23.12 42.70
CA SER A 4 -11.21 -21.82 42.03
C SER A 4 -9.81 -21.24 41.78
N GLU A 5 -8.87 -21.43 42.70
CA GLU A 5 -7.49 -20.96 42.55
C GLU A 5 -6.74 -21.68 41.43
N ASN A 6 -6.99 -22.99 41.26
CA ASN A 6 -6.34 -23.79 40.23
C ASN A 6 -6.85 -23.45 38.81
N LYS A 7 -8.15 -23.10 38.68
CA LYS A 7 -8.72 -22.57 37.42
C LYS A 7 -8.14 -21.21 37.04
N VAL A 8 -7.93 -20.34 38.02
CA VAL A 8 -7.33 -19.02 37.80
C VAL A 8 -5.89 -19.17 37.32
N GLY A 9 -5.09 -20.06 37.95
CA GLY A 9 -3.73 -20.38 37.50
C GLY A 9 -3.67 -20.91 36.06
N ALA A 10 -4.59 -21.81 35.68
CA ALA A 10 -4.67 -22.34 34.31
C ALA A 10 -5.03 -21.26 33.26
N VAL A 11 -5.90 -20.31 33.62
CA VAL A 11 -6.25 -19.18 32.74
C VAL A 11 -5.06 -18.24 32.56
N TYR A 12 -4.33 -17.92 33.64
CA TYR A 12 -3.11 -17.12 33.56
C TYR A 12 -2.03 -17.78 32.70
N PHE A 13 -1.84 -19.09 32.84
CA PHE A 13 -0.89 -19.85 32.02
C PHE A 13 -1.23 -19.78 30.53
N LYS A 14 -2.52 -19.95 30.20
CA LYS A 14 -3.02 -19.87 28.82
C LYS A 14 -2.86 -18.47 28.22
N GLU A 15 -3.09 -17.41 29.00
CA GLU A 15 -2.85 -16.05 28.54
C GLU A 15 -1.35 -15.78 28.34
N MET A 16 -0.47 -16.26 29.23
CA MET A 16 0.99 -16.12 29.08
C MET A 16 1.54 -16.83 27.84
N GLU A 17 1.05 -18.03 27.53
CA GLU A 17 1.40 -18.74 26.28
C GLU A 17 0.98 -17.92 25.05
N LYS A 18 -0.24 -17.35 25.09
CA LYS A 18 -0.77 -16.51 24.02
C LYS A 18 0.01 -15.22 23.83
N TYR A 19 0.46 -14.56 24.91
CA TYR A 19 1.32 -13.39 24.83
C TYR A 19 2.68 -13.72 24.23
N THR A 20 3.28 -14.83 24.65
CA THR A 20 4.57 -15.31 24.12
C THR A 20 4.48 -15.63 22.64
N GLN A 21 3.42 -16.33 22.20
CA GLN A 21 3.16 -16.60 20.78
C GLN A 21 3.01 -15.32 19.95
N ARG A 22 2.21 -14.36 20.44
CA ARG A 22 2.02 -13.07 19.75
C ARG A 22 3.34 -12.29 19.65
N PHE A 23 4.12 -12.26 20.72
CA PHE A 23 5.41 -11.60 20.74
C PHE A 23 6.36 -12.22 19.72
N SER A 24 6.45 -13.56 19.70
CA SER A 24 7.24 -14.29 18.70
C SER A 24 6.84 -13.96 17.26
N GLN A 25 5.53 -13.95 16.96
CA GLN A 25 5.01 -13.61 15.63
C GLN A 25 5.34 -12.18 15.22
N ILE A 26 5.24 -11.22 16.14
CA ILE A 26 5.60 -9.82 15.89
C ILE A 26 7.10 -9.71 15.60
N THR A 27 7.94 -10.36 16.42
CA THR A 27 9.39 -10.34 16.20
C THR A 27 9.78 -10.99 14.87
N GLU A 28 9.15 -12.10 14.50
CA GLU A 28 9.35 -12.77 13.23
C GLU A 28 8.93 -11.88 12.04
N THR A 29 7.77 -11.23 12.14
CA THR A 29 7.27 -10.32 11.10
C THR A 29 8.11 -9.06 10.97
N MET A 30 8.68 -8.53 12.06
CA MET A 30 9.60 -7.38 12.01
C MET A 30 10.97 -7.76 11.44
N MET A 31 11.46 -8.97 11.73
CA MET A 31 12.72 -9.48 11.19
C MET A 31 12.60 -9.90 9.72
N ALA A 32 11.44 -10.41 9.32
CA ALA A 32 11.07 -10.51 7.92
C ALA A 32 10.99 -9.08 7.36
N LYS A 33 12.02 -8.60 6.67
CA LYS A 33 11.89 -7.45 5.77
C LYS A 33 11.17 -7.97 4.53
N PRO A 34 9.85 -7.79 4.37
CA PRO A 34 9.26 -8.11 3.09
C PRO A 34 9.76 -7.02 2.15
N ASP A 35 10.40 -7.40 1.05
CA ASP A 35 10.72 -6.45 -0.02
C ASP A 35 9.39 -6.07 -0.70
N VAL A 36 8.69 -5.10 -0.11
CA VAL A 36 7.40 -4.64 -0.62
C VAL A 36 7.68 -3.66 -1.74
N GLN A 37 7.53 -4.14 -2.97
CA GLN A 37 7.58 -3.28 -4.14
C GLN A 37 6.33 -2.39 -4.15
N LEU A 38 6.55 -1.08 -3.96
CA LEU A 38 5.52 -0.06 -4.05
C LEU A 38 5.57 0.64 -5.41
N ALA A 39 4.45 1.23 -5.83
CA ALA A 39 4.35 2.06 -7.03
C ALA A 39 4.85 1.37 -8.32
N THR A 40 4.47 0.09 -8.48
CA THR A 40 4.94 -0.76 -9.58
C THR A 40 4.11 -0.62 -10.86
N CYS A 41 3.04 0.18 -10.86
CA CYS A 41 2.23 0.34 -12.05
C CYS A 41 3.08 0.99 -13.17
N PRO A 42 3.20 0.36 -14.34
CA PRO A 42 4.05 0.88 -15.40
C PRO A 42 3.52 2.23 -15.88
N LYS A 43 4.42 3.22 -15.94
CA LYS A 43 4.11 4.59 -16.35
C LYS A 43 5.22 5.15 -17.26
N ASP A 44 4.82 6.01 -18.18
CA ASP A 44 5.70 6.72 -19.11
C ASP A 44 5.77 8.20 -18.74
N LEU A 45 6.98 8.77 -18.74
CA LEU A 45 7.15 10.22 -18.62
C LEU A 45 6.73 10.86 -19.94
N VAL A 46 5.72 11.73 -19.89
CA VAL A 46 5.18 12.38 -21.09
C VAL A 46 5.50 13.88 -21.15
N PHE A 47 5.83 14.48 -20.01
CA PHE A 47 6.27 15.87 -19.92
C PHE A 47 7.13 16.07 -18.66
N GLN A 48 8.09 16.98 -18.73
CA GLN A 48 8.91 17.39 -17.60
C GLN A 48 9.23 18.88 -17.71
N ASP A 49 9.16 19.58 -16.58
CA ASP A 49 9.63 20.95 -16.40
C ASP A 49 10.35 21.04 -15.05
N ASP A 50 11.66 21.32 -15.09
CA ASP A 50 12.55 21.27 -13.92
C ASP A 50 12.40 19.96 -13.11
N ILE A 51 11.93 20.07 -11.86
CA ILE A 51 11.65 18.94 -10.96
C ILE A 51 10.25 18.34 -11.11
N VAL A 52 9.35 19.03 -11.83
CA VAL A 52 7.96 18.61 -12.03
C VAL A 52 7.87 17.65 -13.22
N ARG A 53 7.22 16.51 -13.01
CA ARG A 53 7.05 15.46 -14.02
C ARG A 53 5.58 15.13 -14.21
N LEU A 54 5.17 14.90 -15.45
CA LEU A 54 3.88 14.36 -15.79
C LEU A 54 4.06 12.94 -16.33
N TYR A 55 3.44 11.99 -15.67
CA TYR A 55 3.42 10.60 -16.07
C TYR A 55 2.07 10.22 -16.67
N ARG A 56 2.08 9.36 -17.69
CA ARG A 56 0.91 8.63 -18.16
C ARG A 56 1.05 7.16 -17.79
N PHE A 57 0.05 6.59 -17.14
CA PHE A 57 0.07 5.17 -16.81
C PHE A 57 -0.28 4.31 -18.03
N ARG A 58 0.42 3.19 -18.19
CA ARG A 58 0.13 2.23 -19.25
C ARG A 58 -1.10 1.41 -18.86
N SER A 59 -2.20 1.62 -19.56
CA SER A 59 -3.41 0.81 -19.35
C SER A 59 -3.25 -0.59 -19.93
N THR A 60 -3.63 -1.60 -19.16
CA THR A 60 -3.73 -2.99 -19.61
C THR A 60 -5.12 -3.31 -20.17
N ALA A 61 -6.10 -2.41 -20.02
CA ALA A 61 -7.46 -2.57 -20.49
C ALA A 61 -7.77 -1.65 -21.67
N LYS A 62 -8.81 -1.98 -22.45
CA LYS A 62 -9.32 -1.08 -23.49
C LYS A 62 -9.84 0.20 -22.84
N ILE A 63 -9.33 1.35 -23.29
CA ILE A 63 -9.82 2.66 -22.85
C ILE A 63 -11.30 2.80 -23.24
N ARG A 64 -12.14 3.13 -22.24
CA ARG A 64 -13.59 3.29 -22.38
C ARG A 64 -14.03 4.74 -22.26
N CYS A 65 -13.34 5.53 -21.45
CA CYS A 65 -13.59 6.96 -21.32
C CYS A 65 -12.69 7.73 -22.29
N PRO A 66 -13.23 8.52 -23.23
CA PRO A 66 -12.42 9.31 -24.15
C PRO A 66 -11.74 10.51 -23.47
N VAL A 67 -12.25 10.95 -22.31
CA VAL A 67 -11.66 12.03 -21.53
C VAL A 67 -10.68 11.45 -20.52
N PRO A 68 -9.40 11.86 -20.54
CA PRO A 68 -8.40 11.37 -19.59
C PRO A 68 -8.63 11.92 -18.18
N LEU A 69 -8.23 11.14 -17.18
CA LEU A 69 -8.19 11.55 -15.78
C LEU A 69 -6.80 12.09 -15.44
N LEU A 70 -6.72 13.36 -15.05
CA LEU A 70 -5.51 13.95 -14.49
C LEU A 70 -5.56 13.92 -12.96
N ILE A 71 -4.56 13.31 -12.35
CA ILE A 71 -4.38 13.24 -10.91
C ILE A 71 -3.33 14.28 -10.49
N ASN A 72 -3.78 15.27 -9.73
CA ASN A 72 -2.92 16.20 -9.03
C ASN A 72 -2.79 15.76 -7.57
N TYR A 73 -1.63 15.20 -7.21
CA TYR A 73 -1.37 14.79 -5.84
C TYR A 73 -0.91 15.97 -4.96
N ALA A 74 -1.09 15.83 -3.64
CA ALA A 74 -0.68 16.86 -2.69
C ALA A 74 0.84 17.08 -2.69
N LEU A 75 1.27 18.31 -2.36
CA LEU A 75 2.69 18.66 -2.16
C LEU A 75 3.29 18.01 -0.90
N VAL A 76 2.45 17.50 -0.01
CA VAL A 76 2.85 16.82 1.23
C VAL A 76 2.49 15.34 1.08
N ASN A 77 3.49 14.46 1.23
CA ASN A 77 3.51 13.01 0.96
C ASN A 77 3.96 12.61 -0.45
N ARG A 78 4.20 11.30 -0.65
CA ARG A 78 4.51 10.70 -1.94
C ARG A 78 3.25 10.22 -2.65
N GLU A 79 3.23 10.38 -3.96
CA GLU A 79 2.22 9.90 -4.89
C GLU A 79 2.11 8.37 -4.90
N THR A 80 3.16 7.68 -4.42
CA THR A 80 3.19 6.22 -4.22
C THR A 80 2.04 5.70 -3.34
N MET A 81 1.40 6.55 -2.52
CA MET A 81 0.21 6.18 -1.76
C MET A 81 -1.00 5.82 -2.63
N MET A 82 -1.08 6.32 -3.86
CA MET A 82 -2.16 5.98 -4.79
C MET A 82 -1.92 4.65 -5.52
N ASP A 83 -0.69 4.16 -5.52
CA ASP A 83 -0.27 2.90 -6.14
C ASP A 83 0.58 2.09 -5.16
N LEU A 84 -0.02 1.65 -4.05
CA LEU A 84 0.68 0.94 -2.97
C LEU A 84 1.19 -0.44 -3.43
N GLN A 85 0.35 -1.46 -3.31
CA GLN A 85 0.63 -2.81 -3.82
C GLN A 85 -0.35 -3.10 -4.95
N GLU A 86 -0.08 -4.12 -5.75
CA GLU A 86 -0.92 -4.44 -6.92
C GLU A 86 -2.41 -4.60 -6.54
N GLU A 87 -2.69 -5.25 -5.41
CA GLU A 87 -4.05 -5.48 -4.87
C GLU A 87 -4.66 -4.24 -4.18
N LYS A 88 -3.83 -3.25 -3.82
CA LYS A 88 -4.21 -2.04 -3.06
C LYS A 88 -3.96 -0.75 -3.84
N SER A 89 -3.90 -0.86 -5.17
CA SER A 89 -3.61 0.27 -6.05
C SER A 89 -4.90 0.87 -6.58
N LEU A 90 -5.15 2.13 -6.21
CA LEU A 90 -6.24 2.90 -6.81
C LEU A 90 -6.00 3.09 -8.30
N ILE A 91 -4.75 3.37 -8.69
CA ILE A 91 -4.37 3.56 -10.10
C ILE A 91 -4.72 2.32 -10.94
N ARG A 92 -4.30 1.12 -10.51
CA ARG A 92 -4.59 -0.12 -11.26
C ARG A 92 -6.08 -0.41 -11.36
N ASN A 93 -6.83 -0.17 -10.30
CA ASN A 93 -8.29 -0.33 -10.31
C ASN A 93 -8.94 0.62 -11.34
N LEU A 94 -8.53 1.89 -11.36
CA LEU A 94 -9.04 2.88 -12.31
C LEU A 94 -8.64 2.56 -13.76
N LEU A 95 -7.41 2.10 -14.00
CA LEU A 95 -6.97 1.62 -15.32
C LEU A 95 -7.82 0.43 -15.78
N GLY A 96 -8.11 -0.51 -14.87
CA GLY A 96 -8.98 -1.67 -15.15
C GLY A 96 -10.40 -1.30 -15.52
N LEU A 97 -10.91 -0.16 -15.03
CA LEU A 97 -12.20 0.41 -15.45
C LEU A 97 -12.15 1.07 -16.84
N GLY A 98 -10.98 1.14 -17.47
CA GLY A 98 -10.78 1.71 -18.79
C GLY A 98 -10.58 3.23 -18.80
N LEU A 99 -10.05 3.79 -17.72
CA LEU A 99 -9.63 5.20 -17.67
C LEU A 99 -8.20 5.35 -18.20
N ASP A 100 -7.95 6.45 -18.92
CA ASP A 100 -6.60 6.88 -19.30
C ASP A 100 -6.10 7.87 -18.25
N ILE A 101 -5.04 7.51 -17.53
CA ILE A 101 -4.64 8.19 -16.29
C ILE A 101 -3.31 8.90 -16.47
N TYR A 102 -3.30 10.17 -16.08
CA TYR A 102 -2.12 11.02 -15.98
C TYR A 102 -1.91 11.44 -14.53
N MET A 103 -0.66 11.62 -14.11
CA MET A 103 -0.34 12.04 -12.75
C MET A 103 0.83 13.01 -12.73
N ILE A 104 0.65 14.10 -11.99
CA ILE A 104 1.69 15.10 -11.72
C ILE A 104 2.51 14.62 -10.51
N GLU A 105 3.82 14.61 -10.67
CA GLU A 105 4.82 14.42 -9.62
C GLU A 105 5.57 15.74 -9.46
N TRP A 106 5.42 16.39 -8.30
CA TRP A 106 5.98 17.73 -8.05
C TRP A 106 7.49 17.73 -7.79
N GLY A 107 8.08 16.57 -7.50
CA GLY A 107 9.45 16.48 -7.00
C GLY A 107 9.60 17.00 -5.56
N TYR A 108 10.82 16.94 -5.05
CA TYR A 108 11.18 17.50 -3.75
C TYR A 108 12.05 18.75 -3.98
N PRO A 109 11.74 19.89 -3.33
CA PRO A 109 12.62 21.06 -3.34
C PRO A 109 13.92 20.81 -2.57
#